data_AF-A0A382HE14-F1
#
_entry.id   AF-A0A382HE14-F1
#
_cell.length_a   1.000
_cell.length_b   1.000
_cell.length_c   1.000
_cell.angle_alpha   90.00
_cell.angle_beta   90.00
_cell.angle_gamma   90.00
#
_symmetry.space_group_name_H-M   'P 1'
#
loop_
_entity.id
_entity.type
_entity.pdbx_description
1 polymer ?
#
loop_
_entity_poly.entity_id
_entity_poly.type
_entity_poly.pdbx_seq_one_letter_code
_entity_poly.pdbx_strand_id
1 'polypeptide(L)' 'MHIEFLFDVFKEFEFSDSIIWKGKKLSYRSLINNIEKYQLLIDKHQIKEGSVVALEGDFS' A
#
# COMPACT_ATOMS: atom_id res chain seq x y z
N MET A 1 14.79 0.98 -1.84
CA MET A 1 15.83 0.57 -0.87
C MET A 1 15.37 0.32 0.57
N HIS A 2 14.41 1.03 1.18
CA HIS A 2 13.73 0.53 2.42
C HIS A 2 12.34 -0.04 2.15
N ILE A 3 11.66 0.46 1.12
CA ILE A 3 10.32 0.02 0.75
C ILE A 3 10.31 -1.43 0.21
N GLU A 4 11.36 -1.85 -0.50
CA GLU A 4 11.47 -3.22 -1.06
C GLU A 4 11.53 -4.27 0.04
N PHE A 5 12.27 -4.02 1.11
CA PHE A 5 12.28 -4.88 2.30
C PHE A 5 10.87 -5.04 2.90
N LEU A 6 10.10 -3.95 3.00
CA LEU A 6 8.73 -4.02 3.50
C LEU A 6 7.84 -4.87 2.59
N PHE A 7 8.01 -4.76 1.27
CA PHE A 7 7.28 -5.61 0.33
C PHE A 7 7.61 -7.10 0.47
N ASP A 8 8.88 -7.44 0.70
CA ASP A 8 9.28 -8.83 0.90
C ASP A 8 8.64 -9.40 2.19
N VAL A 9 8.62 -8.62 3.27
CA VAL A 9 7.90 -8.98 4.50
C VAL A 9 6.40 -9.14 4.23
N PHE A 10 5.78 -8.23 3.47
CA PHE A 10 4.34 -8.35 3.16
C PHE A 10 4.03 -9.62 2.38
N LYS A 11 4.89 -10.02 1.45
CA LYS A 11 4.75 -11.27 0.67
C LYS A 11 4.95 -12.50 1.55
N GLU A 12 5.93 -12.49 2.44
CA GLU A 12 6.17 -13.58 3.40
C GLU A 12 4.95 -13.84 4.28
N PHE A 13 4.28 -12.76 4.72
CA PHE A 13 3.11 -12.81 5.59
C PHE A 13 1.78 -12.57 4.86
N GLU A 14 1.69 -12.91 3.56
CA GLU A 14 0.56 -12.56 2.68
C GLU A 14 -0.82 -12.80 3.32
N PHE A 15 -1.00 -13.94 3.99
CA PHE A 15 -2.29 -14.34 4.59
C PHE A 15 -2.49 -13.86 6.03
N SER A 16 -1.48 -13.26 6.66
CA SER A 16 -1.58 -12.72 8.01
C SER A 16 -2.35 -11.40 8.02
N ASP A 17 -2.99 -11.12 9.15
CA ASP A 17 -3.62 -9.83 9.42
C ASP A 17 -2.54 -8.72 9.43
N SER A 18 -2.80 -7.61 8.74
CA SER A 18 -1.89 -6.45 8.61
C SER A 18 -2.45 -5.16 9.19
N ILE A 19 -3.75 -4.91 8.99
CA ILE A 19 -4.45 -3.74 9.53
C ILE A 19 -5.70 -4.19 10.26
N ILE A 20 -5.86 -3.71 11.49
CA ILE A 20 -7.10 -3.85 12.26
C ILE A 20 -7.70 -2.45 12.41
N TRP A 21 -8.86 -2.23 11.80
CA TRP A 21 -9.53 -0.93 11.78
C TRP A 21 -11.05 -1.06 11.84
N LYS A 22 -11.70 -0.33 12.75
CA LYS A 22 -13.18 -0.33 12.94
C LYS A 22 -13.78 -1.75 12.96
N GLY A 23 -13.13 -2.67 13.69
CA GLY A 23 -13.54 -4.07 13.81
C GLY A 23 -13.31 -4.94 12.58
N LYS A 24 -12.75 -4.39 11.50
CA LYS A 24 -12.36 -5.12 10.31
C LYS A 24 -10.88 -5.46 10.36
N LYS A 25 -10.54 -6.58 9.76
CA LYS A 25 -9.16 -7.00 9.53
C LYS A 25 -8.89 -7.03 8.04
N LEU A 26 -7.74 -6.47 7.65
CA LEU A 26 -7.20 -6.56 6.30
C LEU A 26 -5.93 -7.37 6.38
N SER A 27 -5.70 -8.24 5.41
CA SER A 27 -4.47 -9.02 5.32
C SER A 27 -3.36 -8.27 4.57
N TYR A 28 -2.12 -8.74 4.69
CA TYR A 28 -1.03 -8.23 3.85
C TYR A 28 -1.30 -8.39 2.36
N ARG A 29 -1.98 -9.46 1.93
CA ARG A 29 -2.49 -9.61 0.57
C ARG A 29 -3.32 -8.42 0.11
N SER A 30 -4.22 -7.95 0.97
CA SER A 30 -5.05 -6.78 0.65
C SER A 30 -4.22 -5.51 0.52
N LEU A 31 -3.13 -5.38 1.26
CA LEU A 31 -2.21 -4.25 1.11
C LEU A 31 -1.44 -4.32 -0.20
N ILE A 32 -0.84 -5.47 -0.52
CA ILE A 32 -0.10 -5.68 -1.76
C ILE A 32 -0.99 -5.36 -2.97
N ASN A 33 -2.20 -5.92 -3.02
CA ASN A 33 -3.15 -5.66 -4.10
C ASN A 33 -3.52 -4.17 -4.23
N ASN A 34 -3.64 -3.45 -3.11
CA ASN A 34 -3.92 -2.01 -3.14
C ASN A 34 -2.72 -1.23 -3.66
N ILE A 35 -1.50 -1.58 -3.25
CA ILE A 35 -0.30 -0.88 -3.74
C ILE A 35 -0.14 -1.09 -5.25
N GLU A 36 -0.31 -2.31 -5.76
CA GLU A 36 -0.29 -2.61 -7.20
C GLU A 36 -1.36 -1.80 -7.95
N LYS A 37 -2.58 -1.74 -7.41
CA LYS A 37 -3.66 -0.93 -7.98
C LYS A 37 -3.30 0.55 -8.05
N TYR A 38 -2.68 1.11 -7.01
CA TYR A 38 -2.30 2.53 -6.99
C TYR A 38 -1.05 2.81 -7.83
N GLN A 39 -0.16 1.84 -8.02
CA GLN A 39 0.94 1.97 -9.00
C GLN A 39 0.39 2.23 -10.41
N LEU A 40 -0.64 1.49 -10.83
CA LEU A 40 -1.32 1.72 -12.11
C LEU A 40 -1.92 3.14 -12.20
N LEU A 41 -2.37 3.71 -11.08
CA LEU A 41 -2.90 5.07 -11.04
C LEU A 41 -1.78 6.12 -11.18
N ILE A 42 -0.65 5.92 -10.52
CA ILE A 42 0.55 6.75 -10.64
C ILE A 42 1.03 6.76 -12.09
N ASP A 43 1.15 5.56 -12.69
CA ASP A 43 1.60 5.38 -14.07
C ASP A 43 0.65 6.05 -15.06
N LYS A 44 -0.66 5.87 -14.88
CA LYS A 44 -1.70 6.48 -15.72
C LYS A 44 -1.61 8.02 -15.72
N HIS A 45 -1.30 8.62 -14.59
CA HIS A 45 -1.16 10.08 -14.47
C HIS A 45 0.26 10.58 -14.75
N GLN A 46 1.17 9.68 -15.13
CA GLN A 46 2.57 9.99 -15.45
C GLN A 46 3.27 10.78 -14.34
N ILE A 47 2.94 10.47 -13.07
CA ILE A 47 3.59 11.09 -11.92
C ILE A 47 5.05 10.62 -11.90
N LYS A 48 5.98 11.56 -12.00
CA LYS A 48 7.40 11.26 -12.12
C LYS A 48 8.05 11.08 -10.74
N GLU A 49 9.12 10.33 -10.69
CA GLU A 49 10.00 10.30 -9.52
C GLU A 49 10.43 11.72 -9.13
N GLY A 50 10.45 11.99 -7.82
CA GLY A 50 10.72 13.33 -7.28
C GLY A 50 9.52 14.29 -7.26
N SER A 51 8.35 13.87 -7.78
CA SER A 51 7.12 14.67 -7.68
C SER A 51 6.59 14.72 -6.25
N VAL A 52 6.00 15.86 -5.87
CA VAL A 52 5.28 16.00 -4.60
C VAL A 52 3.83 15.56 -4.80
N VAL A 53 3.34 14.70 -3.91
CA VAL A 53 1.95 14.22 -3.91
C VAL A 53 1.34 14.55 -2.55
N ALA A 54 0.17 15.19 -2.57
CA ALA A 54 -0.62 15.43 -1.37
C ALA A 54 -1.53 14.20 -1.10
N LEU A 55 -1.57 13.75 0.14
CA LEU A 55 -2.49 12.73 0.62
C LEU A 55 -3.42 13.38 1.64
N GLU A 56 -4.72 13.29 1.38
CA GLU A 56 -5.76 13.70 2.31
C GLU A 56 -6.46 12.44 2.81
N GLY A 57 -6.57 12.32 4.14
CA GLY A 57 -7.16 11.14 4.78
C GLY A 57 -7.88 11.53 6.05
N ASP A 58 -8.99 10.84 6.31
CA ASP A 58 -9.70 10.89 7.58
C ASP A 58 -9.16 9.80 8.52
N PHE A 59 -8.82 10.20 9.75
CA PHE A 59 -8.27 9.34 10.79
C PHE A 59 -9.21 9.17 11.98
N SER A 60 -10.47 9.62 11.84
CA SER A 60 -11.52 9.50 12.86
C SER A 60 -12.24 8.15 12.87
#